data_AF-A0A7C4YIL3-F1
#
_entry.id   AF-A0A7C4YIL3-F1
#
_cell.length_a   1.000
_cell.length_b   1.000
_cell.length_c   1.000
_cell.angle_alpha   90.00
_cell.angle_beta   90.00
_cell.angle_gamma   90.00
#
_symmetry.space_group_name_H-M   'P 1'
#
loop_
_entity.id
_entity.type
_entity.pdbx_description
1 polymer ?
#
loop_
_entity_poly.entity_id
_entity_poly.type
_entity_poly.pdbx_seq_one_letter_code
_entity_poly.pdbx_strand_id
1 'polypeptide(L)'
;MVPQLHKRFNDEDVSFILKKYDLKALSLKQALELLQIKRARFFRLLKEYRDNPETFSINYERKNSKRLNQITEEIIIEELKRQKELIDNKDIPISDYNYTYVKDRIFKDYKISVSVPTIIKRAKDYGYYLPKIERKKHQREVLTN
;
A
#
# COMPACT_ATOMS: atom_id res chain seq x y z
N MET A 1 -1.06 23.96 4.28
CA MET A 1 -0.15 22.84 3.99
C MET A 1 0.60 23.15 2.70
N VAL A 2 1.92 23.08 2.68
CA VAL A 2 2.73 23.44 1.50
C VAL A 2 2.58 22.35 0.42
N PRO A 3 2.24 22.69 -0.84
CA PRO A 3 2.14 21.71 -1.92
C PRO A 3 3.46 20.98 -2.19
N GLN A 4 3.38 19.80 -2.79
CA GLN A 4 4.57 19.01 -3.12
C GLN A 4 5.45 19.74 -4.15
N LEU A 5 6.78 19.53 -4.10
CA LEU A 5 7.75 20.27 -4.90
C LEU A 5 7.49 20.18 -6.41
N HIS A 6 7.22 18.97 -6.93
CA HIS A 6 6.90 18.74 -8.34
C HIS A 6 5.60 19.40 -8.82
N LYS A 7 4.76 19.91 -7.91
CA LYS A 7 3.55 20.66 -8.27
C LYS A 7 3.79 22.17 -8.35
N ARG A 8 4.94 22.64 -7.88
CA ARG A 8 5.26 24.07 -7.72
C ARG A 8 6.42 24.53 -8.56
N PHE A 9 7.37 23.64 -8.84
CA PHE A 9 8.58 23.92 -9.58
C PHE A 9 8.76 22.90 -10.68
N ASN A 10 9.31 23.36 -11.80
CA ASN A 10 9.78 22.49 -12.87
C ASN A 10 11.18 21.96 -12.54
N ASP A 11 11.59 20.92 -13.25
CA ASP A 11 12.90 20.30 -13.04
C ASP A 11 14.05 21.29 -13.29
N GLU A 12 13.91 22.14 -14.30
CA GLU A 12 14.88 23.20 -14.64
C GLU A 12 15.09 24.22 -13.51
N ASP A 13 14.02 24.69 -12.87
CA ASP A 13 14.09 25.70 -11.81
C ASP A 13 14.87 25.17 -10.61
N VAL A 14 14.63 23.90 -10.25
CA VAL A 14 15.31 23.28 -9.12
C VAL A 14 16.74 22.92 -9.47
N SER A 15 17.01 22.40 -10.67
CA SER A 15 18.37 22.21 -11.18
C SER A 15 19.17 23.50 -11.14
N PHE A 16 18.57 24.63 -11.52
CA PHE A 16 19.21 25.93 -11.48
C PHE A 16 19.56 26.38 -10.04
N ILE A 17 18.65 26.18 -9.09
CA ILE A 17 18.90 26.50 -7.67
C ILE A 17 20.00 25.60 -7.09
N LEU A 18 20.00 24.30 -7.42
CA LEU A 18 21.03 23.36 -6.99
C LEU A 18 22.39 23.71 -7.59
N LYS A 19 22.44 24.06 -8.89
CA LYS A 19 23.64 24.55 -9.57
C LYS A 19 24.20 25.81 -8.92
N LYS A 20 23.35 26.79 -8.60
CA LYS A 20 23.78 28.02 -7.91
C LYS A 20 24.33 27.75 -6.50
N TYR A 21 23.76 26.77 -5.81
CA TYR A 21 24.30 26.32 -4.52
C TYR A 21 25.68 25.67 -4.68
N ASP A 22 25.87 24.80 -5.67
CA ASP A 22 27.17 24.16 -5.96
C ASP A 22 28.25 25.17 -6.35
N LEU A 23 27.88 26.21 -7.11
CA LEU A 23 28.76 27.33 -7.45
C LEU A 23 29.02 28.30 -6.28
N LYS A 24 28.49 28.02 -5.08
CA LYS A 24 28.56 28.88 -3.88
C LYS A 24 27.98 30.29 -4.09
N ALA A 25 27.21 30.50 -5.16
CA ALA A 25 26.53 31.76 -5.47
C ALA A 25 25.24 31.93 -4.65
N LEU A 26 24.76 30.87 -4.00
CA LEU A 26 23.56 30.86 -3.17
C LEU A 26 23.83 30.18 -1.84
N SER A 27 23.42 30.80 -0.72
CA SER A 27 23.53 30.18 0.60
C SER A 27 22.50 29.08 0.79
N LEU A 28 22.78 28.13 1.69
CA LEU A 28 21.83 27.07 2.05
C LEU A 28 20.49 27.65 2.54
N LYS A 29 20.53 28.72 3.34
CA LYS A 29 19.32 29.35 3.89
C LYS A 29 18.44 29.89 2.76
N GLN A 30 19.02 30.60 1.80
CA GLN A 30 18.30 31.11 0.64
C GLN A 30 17.75 29.98 -0.24
N ALA A 31 18.52 28.92 -0.48
CA ALA A 31 18.07 27.78 -1.29
C ALA A 31 16.86 27.07 -0.66
N LEU A 32 16.86 26.90 0.67
CA LEU A 32 15.75 26.30 1.41
C LEU A 32 14.50 27.18 1.41
N GLU A 33 14.68 28.50 1.49
CA GLU A 33 13.60 29.50 1.45
C GLU A 33 12.95 29.57 0.07
N LEU A 34 13.75 29.61 -1.00
CA LEU A 34 13.26 29.61 -2.39
C LEU A 34 12.47 28.34 -2.71
N LEU A 35 13.03 27.17 -2.40
CA LEU A 35 12.36 25.88 -2.67
C LEU A 35 11.26 25.54 -1.65
N GLN A 36 11.24 26.23 -0.51
CA GLN A 36 10.36 25.96 0.63
C GLN A 36 10.38 24.48 1.04
N ILE A 37 11.57 23.90 1.19
CA ILE A 37 11.76 22.49 1.58
C ILE A 37 12.61 22.36 2.84
N LYS A 38 12.46 21.22 3.52
CA LYS A 38 13.32 20.89 4.66
C LYS A 38 14.73 20.52 4.20
N ARG A 39 15.71 20.82 5.06
CA ARG A 39 17.15 20.55 4.84
C ARG A 39 17.44 19.13 4.35
N ALA A 40 16.83 18.11 4.94
CA ALA A 40 17.04 16.71 4.53
C ALA A 40 16.65 16.45 3.06
N ARG A 41 15.52 17.02 2.60
CA ARG A 41 15.07 16.87 1.22
C ARG A 41 15.98 17.60 0.25
N PHE A 42 16.46 18.79 0.63
CA PHE A 42 17.40 19.55 -0.18
C PHE A 42 18.68 18.77 -0.46
N PHE A 43 19.31 18.19 0.56
CA PHE A 43 20.54 17.41 0.35
C PHE A 43 20.32 16.13 -0.43
N ARG A 44 19.14 15.51 -0.33
CA ARG A 44 18.78 14.37 -1.18
C ARG A 44 18.71 14.77 -2.66
N LEU A 45 18.01 15.87 -2.97
CA LEU A 45 17.93 16.39 -4.34
C LEU A 45 19.30 16.83 -4.86
N LEU A 46 20.12 17.46 -4.01
CA LEU A 46 21.47 17.86 -4.37
C LEU A 46 22.34 16.66 -4.72
N LYS A 47 22.22 15.56 -3.97
CA LYS A 47 22.93 14.32 -4.27
C LYS A 47 22.47 13.74 -5.61
N GLU A 48 21.16 13.62 -5.83
CA GLU A 48 20.58 13.12 -7.09
C GLU A 48 21.03 13.97 -8.28
N TYR A 49 21.04 15.30 -8.13
CA TYR A 49 21.52 16.24 -9.15
C TYR A 49 23.02 16.09 -9.43
N ARG A 50 23.86 15.90 -8.41
CA ARG A 50 25.31 15.70 -8.58
C ARG A 50 25.65 14.36 -9.23
N ASP A 51 24.86 13.32 -8.95
CA ASP A 51 25.08 11.99 -9.50
C ASP A 51 24.78 11.98 -11.01
N ASN A 52 23.68 12.61 -11.46
CA ASN A 52 23.36 12.78 -12.88
C ASN A 52 22.59 14.08 -13.15
N PRO A 53 23.28 15.18 -13.53
CA PRO A 53 22.63 16.47 -13.78
C PRO A 53 21.67 16.45 -14.98
N GLU A 54 22.00 15.72 -16.04
CA GLU A 54 21.27 15.70 -17.32
C GLU A 54 19.93 14.93 -17.23
N THR A 55 19.83 13.95 -16.32
CA THR A 55 18.62 13.12 -16.14
C THR A 55 17.87 13.46 -14.85
N PHE A 56 18.26 14.53 -14.16
CA PHE A 56 17.61 14.96 -12.93
C PHE A 56 16.15 15.32 -13.19
N SER A 57 15.25 14.69 -12.44
CA SER A 57 13.82 15.02 -12.47
C SER A 57 13.21 14.92 -11.09
N ILE A 58 12.31 15.85 -10.78
CA ILE A 58 11.53 15.90 -9.55
C ILE A 58 10.18 15.21 -9.75
N ASN A 59 9.85 14.85 -11.00
CA ASN A 59 8.60 14.20 -11.34
C ASN A 59 8.43 12.94 -10.49
N TYR A 60 7.36 12.95 -9.72
CA TYR A 60 7.00 11.85 -8.86
C TYR A 60 6.17 10.84 -9.68
N GLU A 61 6.85 9.88 -10.29
CA GLU A 61 6.17 8.76 -10.92
C GLU A 61 5.75 7.74 -9.86
N ARG A 62 4.46 7.72 -9.53
CA ARG A 62 3.91 6.63 -8.72
C ARG A 62 3.85 5.37 -9.58
N LYS A 63 4.68 4.38 -9.26
CA LYS A 63 4.46 2.99 -9.69
C LYS A 63 3.18 2.49 -9.03
N ASN A 64 2.05 2.66 -9.69
CA ASN A 64 0.82 2.03 -9.26
C ASN A 64 1.02 0.52 -9.33
N SER A 65 0.74 -0.20 -8.23
CA SER A 65 0.65 -1.65 -8.31
C SER A 65 -0.38 -1.98 -9.39
N LYS A 66 -0.02 -2.86 -10.33
CA LYS A 66 -0.94 -3.32 -11.37
C LYS A 66 -2.22 -3.79 -10.68
N ARG A 67 -3.37 -3.28 -11.12
CA ARG A 67 -4.68 -3.80 -10.68
C ARG A 67 -4.67 -5.32 -10.91
N LEU A 68 -5.24 -6.08 -9.99
CA LEU A 68 -5.39 -7.52 -10.18
C LEU A 68 -6.10 -7.76 -11.50
N ASN A 69 -5.62 -8.73 -12.27
CA ASN A 69 -6.26 -9.11 -13.51
C ASN A 69 -7.68 -9.59 -13.20
N GLN A 70 -8.66 -9.21 -14.01
CA GLN A 70 -10.06 -9.60 -13.84
C GLN A 70 -10.22 -11.12 -13.73
N ILE A 71 -9.44 -11.87 -14.51
CA ILE A 71 -9.38 -13.35 -14.45
C ILE A 71 -9.00 -13.83 -13.03
N THR A 72 -8.02 -13.16 -12.40
CA THR A 72 -7.59 -13.50 -11.04
C THR A 72 -8.68 -13.18 -10.02
N GLU A 73 -9.49 -12.15 -10.25
CA GLU A 73 -10.62 -11.82 -9.36
C GLU A 73 -11.71 -12.88 -9.42
N GLU A 74 -12.08 -13.32 -10.62
CA GLU A 74 -13.08 -14.37 -10.84
C GLU A 74 -12.66 -15.69 -10.17
N ILE A 75 -11.40 -16.10 -10.35
CA ILE A 75 -10.84 -17.30 -9.70
C ILE A 75 -10.89 -17.21 -8.17
N ILE A 76 -10.56 -16.05 -7.59
CA ILE A 76 -10.63 -15.87 -6.14
C ILE A 76 -12.07 -16.03 -5.65
N ILE A 77 -13.03 -15.44 -6.35
CA ILE A 77 -14.46 -15.51 -5.98
C ILE A 77 -14.98 -16.94 -6.09
N GLU A 78 -14.61 -17.67 -7.15
CA GLU A 78 -15.02 -19.06 -7.33
C GLU A 78 -14.51 -19.96 -6.19
N GLU A 79 -13.23 -19.87 -5.83
CA GLU A 79 -12.67 -20.67 -4.75
C GLU A 79 -13.25 -20.27 -3.37
N LEU A 80 -13.56 -19.00 -3.15
CA LEU A 80 -14.27 -18.56 -1.93
C LEU A 80 -15.70 -19.12 -1.86
N LYS A 81 -16.39 -19.21 -3.00
CA LYS A 81 -17.72 -19.83 -3.07
C LYS A 81 -17.66 -21.32 -2.74
N ARG A 82 -16.67 -22.04 -3.27
CA ARG A 82 -16.44 -23.46 -2.93
C ARG A 82 -16.18 -23.65 -1.42
N GLN A 83 -15.39 -22.77 -0.81
CA GLN A 83 -15.20 -22.80 0.65
C GLN A 83 -16.52 -22.58 1.41
N LYS A 84 -17.36 -21.65 0.95
CA LYS A 84 -18.67 -21.43 1.56
C LYS A 84 -19.56 -22.67 1.49
N GLU A 85 -19.61 -23.35 0.35
CA GLU A 85 -20.39 -24.58 0.19
C GLU A 85 -19.95 -25.69 1.16
N LEU A 86 -18.65 -25.76 1.49
CA LEU A 86 -18.15 -26.69 2.51
C LEU A 86 -18.59 -26.32 3.93
N ILE A 87 -18.65 -25.03 4.25
CA ILE A 87 -19.09 -24.52 5.56
C ILE A 87 -20.60 -24.68 5.73
N ASP A 88 -21.36 -24.46 4.66
CA ASP A 88 -22.83 -24.60 4.68
C ASP A 88 -23.27 -26.08 4.77
N ASN A 89 -22.37 -27.03 4.45
CA ASN A 89 -22.64 -28.46 4.54
C ASN A 89 -22.56 -28.95 6.00
N LYS A 90 -23.71 -29.35 6.55
CA LYS A 90 -23.86 -29.84 7.93
C LYS A 90 -23.13 -31.16 8.22
N ASP A 91 -22.81 -31.93 7.20
CA ASP A 91 -22.07 -33.20 7.34
C ASP A 91 -20.57 -32.98 7.47
N ILE A 92 -20.09 -31.77 7.18
CA ILE A 92 -18.68 -31.40 7.23
C ILE A 92 -18.43 -30.53 8.47
N PRO A 93 -17.52 -30.92 9.38
CA PRO A 93 -17.26 -30.16 10.61
C PRO A 93 -16.32 -28.97 10.34
N ILE A 94 -16.64 -28.11 9.38
CA ILE A 94 -15.88 -26.90 9.05
C ILE A 94 -16.79 -25.69 9.30
N SER A 95 -16.40 -24.82 10.23
CA SER A 95 -17.17 -23.64 10.62
C SER A 95 -16.60 -22.33 10.07
N ASP A 96 -15.35 -22.33 9.59
CA ASP A 96 -14.59 -21.12 9.28
C ASP A 96 -13.96 -21.17 7.89
N TYR A 97 -13.80 -19.99 7.28
CA TYR A 97 -13.12 -19.83 5.98
C TYR A 97 -11.61 -20.03 6.12
N ASN A 98 -11.03 -20.96 5.34
CA ASN A 98 -9.60 -21.16 5.27
C ASN A 98 -8.97 -20.43 4.05
N TYR A 99 -8.63 -19.16 4.22
CA TYR A 99 -8.05 -18.35 3.13
C TYR A 99 -6.63 -18.79 2.70
N THR A 100 -5.88 -19.44 3.59
CA THR A 100 -4.57 -20.02 3.23
C THR A 100 -4.77 -21.19 2.29
N TYR A 101 -5.75 -22.05 2.55
CA TYR A 101 -6.11 -23.14 1.66
C TYR A 101 -6.58 -22.64 0.29
N VAL A 102 -7.41 -21.59 0.25
CA VAL A 102 -7.82 -20.92 -1.00
C VAL A 102 -6.61 -20.42 -1.78
N LYS A 103 -5.66 -19.76 -1.12
CA LYS A 103 -4.41 -19.31 -1.75
C LYS A 103 -3.64 -20.49 -2.37
N ASP A 104 -3.46 -21.56 -1.63
CA ASP A 104 -2.67 -22.71 -2.07
C ASP A 104 -3.35 -23.43 -3.25
N ARG A 105 -4.68 -23.51 -3.25
CA ARG A 105 -5.49 -23.99 -4.38
C ARG A 105 -5.34 -23.14 -5.63
N ILE A 106 -5.49 -21.82 -5.49
CA ILE A 106 -5.31 -20.87 -6.61
C ILE A 106 -3.91 -21.03 -7.23
N PHE A 107 -2.88 -21.17 -6.40
CA PHE A 107 -1.52 -21.39 -6.88
C PHE A 107 -1.35 -22.77 -7.54
N LYS A 108 -1.95 -23.82 -6.97
CA LYS A 108 -1.82 -25.18 -7.50
C LYS A 108 -2.45 -25.31 -8.88
N ASP A 109 -3.68 -24.81 -9.03
CA ASP A 109 -4.54 -25.05 -10.19
C ASP A 109 -4.29 -24.03 -11.31
N TYR A 110 -4.09 -22.76 -10.96
CA TYR A 110 -3.97 -21.67 -11.92
C TYR A 110 -2.55 -21.07 -12.02
N LYS A 111 -1.62 -21.48 -11.15
CA LYS A 111 -0.24 -20.93 -11.07
C LYS A 111 -0.19 -19.41 -10.83
N ILE A 112 -1.25 -18.85 -10.25
CA ILE A 112 -1.34 -17.43 -9.92
C ILE A 112 -0.95 -17.23 -8.45
N SER A 113 0.04 -16.37 -8.21
CA SER A 113 0.45 -16.00 -6.85
C SER A 113 -0.39 -14.82 -6.36
N VAL A 114 -1.17 -15.06 -5.29
CA VAL A 114 -2.00 -14.04 -4.63
C VAL A 114 -1.65 -14.00 -3.15
N SER A 115 -1.65 -12.80 -2.57
CA SER A 115 -1.43 -12.66 -1.13
C SER A 115 -2.70 -13.01 -0.34
N VAL A 116 -2.56 -13.62 0.84
CA VAL A 116 -3.70 -13.89 1.74
C VAL A 116 -4.50 -12.60 2.06
N PRO A 117 -3.86 -11.45 2.35
CA PRO A 117 -4.59 -10.19 2.56
C PRO A 117 -5.47 -9.78 1.38
N THR A 118 -5.04 -10.05 0.14
CA THR A 118 -5.83 -9.79 -1.06
C THR A 118 -7.09 -10.66 -1.07
N ILE A 119 -6.97 -11.95 -0.76
CA ILE A 119 -8.09 -12.89 -0.71
C ILE A 119 -9.07 -12.48 0.40
N ILE A 120 -8.56 -12.16 1.61
CA ILE A 120 -9.39 -11.69 2.72
C ILE A 120 -10.13 -10.40 2.35
N LYS A 121 -9.47 -9.46 1.66
CA LYS A 121 -10.11 -8.24 1.21
C LYS A 121 -11.30 -8.56 0.28
N ARG A 122 -11.10 -9.43 -0.71
CA ARG A 122 -12.20 -9.85 -1.60
C ARG A 122 -13.29 -10.62 -0.86
N ALA A 123 -12.92 -11.47 0.08
CA ALA A 123 -13.88 -12.18 0.92
C ALA A 123 -14.79 -11.21 1.68
N LYS A 124 -14.24 -10.10 2.19
CA LYS A 124 -15.03 -9.03 2.81
C LYS A 124 -15.92 -8.30 1.81
N ASP A 125 -15.37 -7.92 0.66
CA ASP A 125 -16.10 -7.17 -0.38
C ASP A 125 -17.30 -7.97 -0.94
N TYR A 126 -17.17 -9.30 -1.03
CA TYR A 126 -18.18 -10.19 -1.61
C TYR A 126 -18.97 -11.03 -0.59
N GLY A 127 -18.79 -10.79 0.72
CA GLY A 127 -19.59 -11.46 1.77
C GLY A 127 -19.19 -12.90 2.10
N TYR A 128 -17.99 -13.35 1.70
CA TYR A 128 -17.39 -14.63 2.08
C TYR A 128 -16.51 -14.51 3.33
N TYR A 129 -16.88 -13.63 4.26
CA TYR A 129 -16.12 -13.35 5.48
C TYR A 129 -17.02 -13.44 6.70
N LEU A 130 -16.60 -14.24 7.69
CA LEU A 130 -17.27 -14.30 8.99
C LEU A 130 -16.71 -13.21 9.90
N PRO A 131 -17.52 -12.21 10.31
CA PRO A 131 -17.09 -11.24 11.31
C PRO A 131 -16.88 -11.94 12.65
N LYS A 132 -15.88 -11.48 13.40
CA LYS A 132 -15.64 -11.96 14.76
C LYS A 132 -16.85 -11.62 15.64
N ILE A 133 -17.48 -12.63 16.23
CA ILE A 133 -18.56 -12.43 17.20
C ILE A 133 -17.97 -11.75 18.43
N GLU A 134 -18.51 -10.58 18.80
CA GLU A 134 -18.16 -9.90 20.04
C GLU A 134 -18.70 -10.69 21.24
N ARG A 135 -17.82 -11.14 22.12
CA ARG A 135 -18.22 -11.83 23.34
C ARG A 135 -18.75 -10.80 24.33
N LYS A 136 -19.94 -11.05 24.89
CA LYS A 136 -20.50 -10.24 25.98
C LYS A 136 -19.50 -10.21 27.14
N LYS A 137 -19.23 -9.03 27.71
CA LYS A 137 -18.45 -8.91 28.94
C LYS A 137 -19.23 -9.59 30.07
N HIS A 138 -18.62 -10.57 30.72
CA HIS A 138 -19.24 -11.21 31.88
C HIS A 138 -19.39 -10.17 32.99
N GLN A 139 -20.62 -9.91 33.43
CA GLN A 139 -20.88 -9.23 34.69
C GLN A 139 -20.80 -10.29 35.79
N ARG A 140 -19.84 -10.15 36.70
CA ARG A 140 -19.82 -10.89 37.97
C ARG A 140 -20.00 -9.84 39.06
N GLU A 141 -21.16 -9.84 39.70
CA GLU A 141 -21.33 -9.14 40.97
C GLU A 141 -20.74 -10.03 42.06
N VAL A 142 -19.76 -9.51 42.80
CA VAL A 142 -19.19 -10.19 43.96
C VAL A 142 -19.83 -9.58 45.19
N LEU A 143 -20.68 -10.35 45.86
CA LEU A 143 -21.21 -9.96 47.17
C LEU A 143 -20.09 -10.12 48.20
N THR A 144 -19.60 -9.00 48.74
CA THR A 144 -18.74 -8.98 49.93
C THR A 144 -19.63 -8.88 51.16
N ASN A 145 -19.55 -9.89 52.05
CA ASN A 145 -20.17 -9.90 53.38
C ASN A 145 -19.36 -9.10 54.39
#